data_AF-A0A0C3DIW5-F1
#
_entry.id   AF-A0A0C3DIW5-F1
#
_cell.length_a   1.000
_cell.length_b   1.000
_cell.length_c   1.000
_cell.angle_alpha   90.00
_cell.angle_beta   90.00
_cell.angle_gamma   90.00
#
_symmetry.space_group_name_H-M   'P 1'
#
loop_
_entity.id
_entity.type
_entity.pdbx_description
1 polymer ?
#
loop_
_entity_poly.entity_id
_entity_poly.type
_entity_poly.pdbx_seq_one_letter_code
_entity_poly.pdbx_strand_id
1 'polypeptide(L)'
;NQTQWDKKKTETGLTKPPLILALSPARSLGVPLCMTTDIMHLAGNISNLLISLWCGTFDHAVDDNPANWPWAVLSNEEVWRAHGNAVEHAGHFLPSSYDHKPHNIAEKINTQYKTWEFQLYIFGLAPILLYGILPPIHWENYCKLVCRFQIMCQSTLMKEEPLNAHALLCSWEHEFELTYYKLCKSRIHFVQPCIHQVTHLVSEAIHKGPPICYAQWTMEHTIGNLGEQIRQPSKPFANLSHEGVQWCQVNSLLSIMCNRSVFFFLSNQRLDCVLSYRT
;
A
#
# COMPACT_ATOMS: atom_id res chain seq x y z
N ASN A 1 9.23 -29.64 -31.29
CA ASN A 1 10.67 -29.40 -31.45
C ASN A 1 11.15 -28.55 -30.28
N GLN A 2 11.95 -29.11 -29.37
CA GLN A 2 12.45 -28.44 -28.16
C GLN A 2 13.33 -27.23 -28.47
N THR A 3 14.15 -27.30 -29.52
CA THR A 3 15.05 -26.21 -29.95
C THR A 3 14.27 -24.97 -30.41
N GLN A 4 13.17 -25.16 -31.15
CA GLN A 4 12.29 -24.04 -31.51
C GLN A 4 11.58 -23.43 -30.30
N TRP A 5 11.21 -24.26 -29.32
CA TRP A 5 10.58 -23.80 -28.09
C TRP A 5 11.54 -22.96 -27.25
N ASP A 6 12.79 -23.39 -27.09
CA ASP A 6 13.79 -22.65 -26.32
C ASP A 6 14.28 -21.38 -27.04
N LYS A 7 14.30 -21.38 -28.39
CA LYS A 7 14.51 -20.16 -29.18
C LYS A 7 13.39 -19.14 -28.94
N LYS A 8 12.12 -19.57 -29.00
CA LYS A 8 10.97 -18.69 -28.72
C LYS A 8 10.94 -18.17 -27.28
N LYS A 9 11.32 -18.99 -26.29
CA LYS A 9 11.48 -18.53 -24.90
C LYS A 9 12.52 -17.42 -24.77
N THR A 10 13.65 -17.58 -25.46
CA THR A 10 14.74 -16.59 -25.42
C THR A 10 14.30 -15.29 -26.08
N GLU A 11 13.62 -15.38 -27.23
CA GLU A 11 13.13 -14.21 -27.97
C GLU A 11 12.00 -13.46 -27.24
N THR A 12 11.12 -14.18 -26.53
CA THR A 12 9.90 -13.60 -25.91
C THR A 12 9.97 -13.43 -24.40
N GLY A 13 10.91 -14.10 -23.71
CA GLY A 13 10.94 -14.23 -22.25
C GLY A 13 9.82 -15.12 -21.67
N LEU A 14 8.92 -15.67 -22.51
CA LEU A 14 7.75 -16.43 -22.06
C LEU A 14 8.07 -17.92 -21.95
N THR A 15 8.13 -18.43 -20.71
CA THR A 15 8.49 -19.83 -20.45
C THR A 15 7.28 -20.74 -20.22
N LYS A 16 6.20 -20.22 -19.64
CA LYS A 16 4.95 -20.92 -19.35
C LYS A 16 3.77 -19.94 -19.45
N PRO A 17 2.55 -20.40 -19.78
CA PRO A 17 1.36 -19.59 -19.64
C PRO A 17 1.22 -19.14 -18.17
N PRO A 18 0.90 -17.86 -17.91
CA PRO A 18 0.57 -17.40 -16.57
C PRO A 18 -0.57 -18.22 -15.98
N LEU A 19 -0.52 -18.54 -14.69
CA LEU A 19 -1.56 -19.32 -14.00
C LEU A 19 -2.96 -18.72 -14.14
N ILE A 20 -3.04 -17.39 -14.26
CA ILE A 20 -4.32 -16.68 -14.46
C ILE A 20 -5.03 -17.10 -15.75
N LEU A 21 -4.29 -17.53 -16.79
CA LEU A 21 -4.87 -18.03 -18.04
C LEU A 21 -5.42 -19.46 -17.92
N ALA A 22 -5.08 -20.17 -16.84
CA ALA A 22 -5.65 -21.48 -16.53
C ALA A 22 -6.99 -21.35 -15.77
N LEU A 23 -7.37 -20.14 -15.33
CA LEU A 23 -8.66 -19.91 -14.70
C LEU A 23 -9.79 -20.03 -15.74
N SER A 24 -10.92 -20.61 -15.31
CA SER A 24 -12.10 -20.72 -16.18
C SER A 24 -12.63 -19.33 -16.54
N PRO A 25 -12.76 -18.97 -17.83
CA PRO A 25 -13.31 -17.67 -18.23
C PRO A 25 -14.75 -17.44 -17.74
N ALA A 26 -15.51 -18.51 -17.47
CA ALA A 26 -16.85 -18.43 -16.91
C ALA A 26 -16.87 -18.10 -15.40
N ARG A 27 -15.71 -18.18 -14.73
CA ARG A 27 -15.57 -17.96 -13.26
C ARG A 27 -14.50 -16.92 -12.92
N SER A 28 -13.94 -16.25 -13.92
CA SER A 28 -12.96 -15.18 -13.75
C SER A 28 -13.42 -13.97 -14.54
N LEU A 29 -13.13 -12.77 -14.03
CA LEU A 29 -13.21 -11.57 -14.85
C LEU A 29 -12.21 -11.71 -16.02
N GLY A 30 -12.53 -11.09 -17.16
CA GLY A 30 -11.61 -11.02 -18.30
C GLY A 30 -10.46 -10.05 -18.02
N VAL A 31 -9.36 -10.15 -18.78
CA VAL A 31 -8.31 -9.12 -18.79
C VAL A 31 -8.91 -7.82 -19.35
N PRO A 32 -8.68 -6.65 -18.73
CA PRO A 32 -7.78 -6.40 -17.59
C PRO A 32 -8.44 -6.51 -16.20
N LEU A 33 -9.75 -6.74 -16.11
CA LEU A 33 -10.50 -6.72 -14.85
C LEU A 33 -10.10 -7.80 -13.85
N CYS A 34 -9.49 -8.91 -14.28
CA CYS A 34 -8.90 -9.90 -13.37
C CYS A 34 -7.59 -9.47 -12.73
N MET A 35 -6.99 -8.36 -13.17
CA MET A 35 -5.81 -7.75 -12.58
C MET A 35 -6.25 -6.55 -11.77
N THR A 36 -5.90 -6.50 -10.48
CA THR A 36 -6.26 -5.43 -9.55
C THR A 36 -5.04 -4.69 -9.06
N THR A 37 -5.12 -3.37 -9.01
CA THR A 37 -4.17 -2.55 -8.27
C THR A 37 -4.37 -2.81 -6.79
N ASP A 38 -3.41 -3.44 -6.13
CA ASP A 38 -3.48 -3.65 -4.69
C ASP A 38 -3.13 -2.36 -3.94
N ILE A 39 -4.13 -1.82 -3.24
CA ILE A 39 -4.00 -0.53 -2.53
C ILE A 39 -3.00 -0.61 -1.36
N MET A 40 -2.78 -1.79 -0.77
CA MET A 40 -1.81 -1.99 0.30
C MET A 40 -0.38 -1.77 -0.22
N HIS A 41 0.03 -2.48 -1.27
CA HIS A 41 1.34 -2.28 -1.88
C HIS A 41 1.49 -0.91 -2.53
N LEU A 42 0.43 -0.40 -3.16
CA LEU A 42 0.45 0.93 -3.76
C LEU A 42 0.77 2.01 -2.71
N ALA A 43 0.11 1.94 -1.54
CA ALA A 43 0.42 2.84 -0.42
C ALA A 43 1.89 2.75 -0.01
N GLY A 44 2.44 1.54 0.14
CA GLY A 44 3.84 1.33 0.49
C GLY A 44 4.81 1.90 -0.55
N ASN A 45 4.56 1.66 -1.83
CA ASN A 45 5.40 2.15 -2.93
C ASN A 45 5.40 3.68 -3.01
N ILE A 46 4.23 4.32 -2.90
CA ILE A 46 4.12 5.78 -2.85
C ILE A 46 4.83 6.34 -1.62
N SER A 47 4.68 5.68 -0.47
CA SER A 47 5.35 6.08 0.77
C SER A 47 6.87 6.09 0.60
N ASN A 48 7.43 5.00 0.08
CA ASN A 48 8.86 4.86 -0.16
C ASN A 48 9.39 5.92 -1.13
N LEU A 49 8.66 6.16 -2.23
CA LEU A 49 9.01 7.19 -3.21
C LEU A 49 9.05 8.58 -2.57
N LEU A 50 7.96 8.99 -1.91
CA LEU A 50 7.86 10.34 -1.33
C LEU A 50 8.87 10.56 -0.21
N ILE A 51 9.06 9.58 0.68
CA ILE A 51 10.03 9.69 1.77
C ILE A 51 11.44 9.80 1.22
N SER A 52 11.80 8.99 0.21
CA SER A 52 13.12 9.06 -0.40
C SER A 52 13.37 10.39 -1.09
N LEU A 53 12.35 10.98 -1.72
CA LEU A 53 12.43 12.32 -2.29
C LEU A 53 12.62 13.39 -1.20
N TRP A 54 11.85 13.32 -0.12
CA TRP A 54 11.94 14.30 0.99
C TRP A 54 13.23 14.18 1.80
N CYS A 55 13.79 12.98 1.91
CA CYS A 55 15.10 12.75 2.54
C CYS A 55 16.27 13.00 1.58
N GLY A 56 16.02 13.21 0.28
CA GLY A 56 17.08 13.35 -0.71
C GLY A 56 17.92 12.08 -0.93
N THR A 57 17.37 10.91 -0.58
CA THR A 57 18.04 9.60 -0.69
C THR A 57 17.64 8.82 -1.94
N PHE A 58 16.76 9.39 -2.77
CA PHE A 58 16.35 8.76 -4.01
C PHE A 58 17.50 8.77 -5.02
N ASP A 59 17.58 7.74 -5.87
CA ASP A 59 18.57 7.67 -6.94
C ASP A 59 18.52 8.93 -7.80
N HIS A 60 19.67 9.38 -8.29
CA HIS A 60 19.76 10.60 -9.07
C HIS A 60 20.88 10.53 -10.10
N ALA A 61 20.74 11.31 -11.16
CA ALA A 61 21.80 11.47 -12.14
C ALA A 61 22.94 12.34 -11.60
N VAL A 62 24.11 12.30 -12.25
CA VAL A 62 25.30 13.06 -11.86
C VAL A 62 25.03 14.58 -11.86
N ASP A 63 24.16 15.05 -12.76
CA ASP A 63 23.78 16.45 -12.94
C ASP A 63 22.58 16.88 -12.09
N ASP A 64 21.96 15.98 -11.32
CA ASP A 64 20.78 16.23 -10.51
C ASP A 64 21.01 16.00 -9.01
N ASN A 65 21.94 16.78 -8.43
CA ASN A 65 22.32 16.62 -7.02
C ASN A 65 21.13 16.89 -6.06
N PRO A 66 20.82 15.97 -5.12
CA PRO A 66 19.78 16.13 -4.12
C PRO A 66 19.88 17.38 -3.24
N ALA A 67 21.09 17.93 -3.05
CA ALA A 67 21.29 19.19 -2.34
C ALA A 67 20.55 20.38 -2.99
N ASN A 68 20.21 20.27 -4.28
CA ASN A 68 19.48 21.29 -5.02
C ASN A 68 17.97 21.02 -5.09
N TRP A 69 17.48 19.96 -4.46
CA TRP A 69 16.06 19.61 -4.48
C TRP A 69 15.31 20.44 -3.43
N PRO A 70 14.38 21.34 -3.82
CA PRO A 70 13.66 22.17 -2.86
C PRO A 70 12.71 21.36 -1.96
N TRP A 71 12.34 20.14 -2.38
CA TRP A 71 11.50 19.22 -1.60
C TRP A 71 12.30 18.30 -0.68
N ALA A 72 13.64 18.26 -0.75
CA ALA A 72 14.49 17.42 0.09
C ALA A 72 14.66 18.00 1.51
N VAL A 73 13.54 18.35 2.14
CA VAL A 73 13.46 19.09 3.40
C VAL A 73 13.87 18.28 4.63
N LEU A 74 13.93 16.95 4.49
CA LEU A 74 14.34 16.00 5.53
C LEU A 74 15.74 15.42 5.27
N SER A 75 16.51 15.99 4.34
CA SER A 75 17.85 15.50 3.99
C SER A 75 18.91 15.70 5.08
N ASN A 76 18.71 16.68 5.96
CA ASN A 76 19.58 16.90 7.11
C ASN A 76 19.27 15.87 8.22
N GLU A 77 20.31 15.19 8.72
CA GLU A 77 20.17 14.13 9.73
C GLU A 77 19.52 14.61 11.03
N GLU A 78 19.82 15.82 11.49
CA GLU A 78 19.22 16.38 12.71
C GLU A 78 17.74 16.68 12.51
N VAL A 79 17.37 17.22 11.35
CA VAL A 79 15.97 17.46 10.96
C VAL A 79 15.22 16.14 10.84
N TRP A 80 15.81 15.13 10.20
CA TRP A 80 15.20 13.81 10.05
C TRP A 80 14.97 13.14 11.40
N ARG A 81 15.95 13.19 12.32
CA ARG A 81 15.81 12.67 13.68
C ARG A 81 14.74 13.43 14.47
N ALA A 82 14.70 14.75 14.37
CA ALA A 82 13.67 15.57 15.03
C ALA A 82 12.26 15.24 14.50
N HIS A 83 12.14 15.04 13.18
CA HIS A 83 10.90 14.62 12.53
C HIS A 83 10.46 13.23 13.00
N GLY A 84 11.40 12.28 13.09
CA GLY A 84 11.17 10.94 13.62
C GLY A 84 10.62 10.95 15.06
N ASN A 85 11.21 11.80 15.92
CA ASN A 85 10.69 12.01 17.27
C ASN A 85 9.28 12.60 17.24
N ALA A 86 8.99 13.56 16.37
CA ALA A 86 7.64 14.14 16.26
C ALA A 86 6.58 13.10 15.85
N VAL A 87 6.93 12.18 14.93
CA VAL A 87 6.07 11.07 14.52
C VAL A 87 5.74 10.16 15.71
N GLU A 88 6.74 9.75 16.49
CA GLU A 88 6.55 8.91 17.67
C GLU A 88 5.67 9.61 18.74
N HIS A 89 5.95 10.88 19.01
CA HIS A 89 5.17 11.67 19.97
C HIS A 89 3.71 11.86 19.53
N ALA A 90 3.45 12.00 18.23
CA ALA A 90 2.08 12.08 17.70
C ALA A 90 1.26 10.83 18.05
N GLY A 91 1.92 9.68 18.24
CA GLY A 91 1.30 8.44 18.70
C GLY A 91 0.54 8.53 20.02
N HIS A 92 0.87 9.50 20.90
CA HIS A 92 0.12 9.72 22.15
C HIS A 92 -1.27 10.31 21.94
N PHE A 93 -1.51 10.95 20.79
CA PHE A 93 -2.77 11.60 20.46
C PHE A 93 -3.64 10.74 19.52
N LEU A 94 -3.15 9.57 19.13
CA LEU A 94 -3.93 8.64 18.33
C LEU A 94 -4.97 7.93 19.19
N PRO A 95 -6.22 7.80 18.70
CA PRO A 95 -7.22 7.01 19.38
C PRO A 95 -6.75 5.57 19.61
N SER A 96 -7.17 4.97 20.73
CA SER A 96 -6.90 3.56 21.04
C SER A 96 -7.43 2.56 20.00
N SER A 97 -8.25 3.03 19.05
CA SER A 97 -8.69 2.24 17.90
C SER A 97 -7.53 1.89 16.96
N TYR A 98 -6.46 2.69 16.96
CA TYR A 98 -5.19 2.31 16.36
C TYR A 98 -4.47 1.38 17.33
N ASP A 99 -4.28 0.12 16.93
CA ASP A 99 -3.75 -0.95 17.81
C ASP A 99 -2.35 -0.66 18.37
N HIS A 100 -1.56 0.19 17.69
CA HIS A 100 -0.18 0.46 18.04
C HIS A 100 0.20 1.92 17.78
N LYS A 101 1.06 2.45 18.66
CA LYS A 101 1.71 3.74 18.43
C LYS A 101 2.71 3.62 17.27
N PRO A 102 2.77 4.61 16.37
CA PRO A 102 3.79 4.63 15.33
C PRO A 102 5.17 4.72 15.97
N HIS A 103 6.12 3.93 15.47
CA HIS A 103 7.51 4.06 15.88
C HIS A 103 8.15 5.32 15.29
N ASN A 104 9.29 5.71 15.87
CA ASN A 104 10.17 6.70 15.28
C ASN A 104 10.61 6.23 13.88
N ILE A 105 10.11 6.92 12.85
CA ILE A 105 10.38 6.56 11.45
C ILE A 105 11.88 6.69 11.12
N ALA A 106 12.58 7.65 11.72
CA ALA A 106 14.00 7.85 11.44
C ALA A 106 14.88 6.68 11.92
N GLU A 107 14.47 6.01 12.99
CA GLU A 107 15.19 4.85 13.55
C GLU A 107 14.79 3.53 12.90
N LYS A 108 13.54 3.40 12.46
CA LYS A 108 12.96 2.09 12.10
C LYS A 108 12.72 1.87 10.62
N ILE A 109 12.82 2.89 9.76
CA ILE A 109 12.50 2.79 8.33
C ILE A 109 13.21 1.63 7.60
N ASN A 110 14.46 1.33 7.98
CA ASN A 110 15.28 0.29 7.34
C ASN A 110 15.26 -1.08 8.05
N THR A 111 14.52 -1.24 9.16
CA THR A 111 14.55 -2.47 9.95
C THR A 111 13.18 -3.11 10.14
N GLN A 112 12.23 -2.38 10.71
CA GLN A 112 10.98 -2.97 11.22
C GLN A 112 9.76 -2.05 11.02
N TYR A 113 9.85 -1.03 10.16
CA TYR A 113 8.71 -0.16 9.88
C TYR A 113 7.67 -0.89 9.04
N LYS A 114 6.49 -1.13 9.62
CA LYS A 114 5.45 -1.96 9.00
C LYS A 114 4.66 -1.16 7.96
N THR A 115 4.06 -1.85 7.01
CA THR A 115 3.22 -1.24 5.96
C THR A 115 2.09 -0.38 6.51
N TRP A 116 1.49 -0.76 7.66
CA TRP A 116 0.42 0.05 8.28
C TRP A 116 0.96 1.33 8.92
N GLU A 117 2.21 1.32 9.41
CA GLU A 117 2.88 2.50 9.96
C GLU A 117 3.24 3.48 8.84
N PHE A 118 3.63 2.98 7.67
CA PHE A 118 3.78 3.80 6.46
C PHE A 118 2.45 4.46 6.09
N GLN A 119 1.35 3.71 6.11
CA GLN A 119 0.03 4.26 5.81
C GLN A 119 -0.40 5.33 6.81
N LEU A 120 -0.27 5.05 8.11
CA LEU A 120 -0.60 6.01 9.17
C LEU A 120 0.26 7.28 9.07
N TYR A 121 1.55 7.12 8.83
CA TYR A 121 2.47 8.24 8.66
C TYR A 121 2.12 9.06 7.42
N ILE A 122 2.11 8.45 6.22
CA ILE A 122 1.93 9.16 4.95
C ILE A 122 0.50 9.68 4.75
N PHE A 123 -0.53 9.00 5.23
CA PHE A 123 -1.90 9.44 4.98
C PHE A 123 -2.54 10.06 6.22
N GLY A 124 -1.95 9.97 7.41
CA GLY A 124 -2.49 10.54 8.65
C GLY A 124 -1.66 11.68 9.22
N LEU A 125 -0.37 11.44 9.49
CA LEU A 125 0.46 12.34 10.29
C LEU A 125 1.25 13.37 9.46
N ALA A 126 1.86 12.91 8.36
CA ALA A 126 2.77 13.70 7.54
C ALA A 126 2.13 14.96 6.90
N PRO A 127 0.83 15.01 6.53
CA PRO A 127 0.22 16.26 6.05
C PRO A 127 0.34 17.39 7.07
N ILE A 128 0.19 17.07 8.35
CA ILE A 128 0.29 18.05 9.45
C ILE A 128 1.76 18.31 9.78
N LEU A 129 2.57 17.25 9.92
CA LEU A 129 3.98 17.38 10.32
C LEU A 129 4.84 18.08 9.27
N LEU A 130 4.46 18.01 7.99
CA LEU A 130 5.16 18.67 6.89
C LEU A 130 4.57 20.05 6.53
N TYR A 131 3.51 20.50 7.20
CA TYR A 131 2.94 21.82 6.98
C TYR A 131 3.91 22.92 7.38
N GLY A 132 4.25 23.81 6.45
CA GLY A 132 5.26 24.86 6.65
C GLY A 132 6.71 24.37 6.59
N ILE A 133 6.95 23.07 6.46
CA ILE A 133 8.28 22.47 6.25
C ILE A 133 8.50 22.19 4.77
N LEU A 134 7.55 21.49 4.14
CA LEU A 134 7.58 21.22 2.70
C LEU A 134 7.15 22.48 1.93
N PRO A 135 7.80 22.85 0.80
CA PRO A 135 7.40 24.06 0.09
C PRO A 135 5.94 23.99 -0.37
N PRO A 136 5.20 25.11 -0.39
CA PRO A 136 3.75 25.11 -0.59
C PRO A 136 3.29 24.31 -1.81
N ILE A 137 3.97 24.45 -2.96
CA ILE A 137 3.62 23.74 -4.18
C ILE A 137 3.71 22.21 -4.05
N HIS A 138 4.68 21.70 -3.29
CA HIS A 138 4.85 20.26 -3.06
C HIS A 138 3.90 19.74 -1.99
N TRP A 139 3.64 20.55 -0.96
CA TRP A 139 2.70 20.23 0.11
C TRP A 139 1.25 20.19 -0.38
N GLU A 140 0.82 21.17 -1.17
CA GLU A 140 -0.51 21.19 -1.77
C GLU A 140 -0.74 19.99 -2.69
N ASN A 141 0.26 19.68 -3.54
CA ASN A 141 0.21 18.49 -4.38
C ASN A 141 0.07 17.22 -3.51
N TYR A 142 0.92 17.06 -2.50
CA TYR A 142 0.85 15.93 -1.58
C TYR A 142 -0.51 15.82 -0.86
N CYS A 143 -1.10 16.93 -0.42
CA CYS A 143 -2.42 16.93 0.21
C CYS A 143 -3.55 16.48 -0.74
N LYS A 144 -3.46 16.75 -2.05
CA LYS A 144 -4.41 16.21 -3.05
C LYS A 144 -4.38 14.69 -3.09
N LEU A 145 -3.17 14.11 -3.11
CA LEU A 145 -2.99 12.67 -3.01
C LEU A 145 -3.61 12.12 -1.73
N VAL A 146 -3.25 12.69 -0.57
CA VAL A 146 -3.74 12.18 0.71
C VAL A 146 -5.27 12.21 0.78
N CYS A 147 -5.88 13.35 0.46
CA CYS A 147 -7.33 13.50 0.50
C CYS A 147 -8.06 12.45 -0.35
N ARG A 148 -7.56 12.16 -1.56
CA ARG A 148 -8.22 11.21 -2.45
C ARG A 148 -7.86 9.76 -2.18
N PHE A 149 -6.62 9.46 -1.84
CA PHE A 149 -6.22 8.12 -1.43
C PHE A 149 -7.03 7.66 -0.21
N GLN A 150 -7.29 8.57 0.73
CA GLN A 150 -8.14 8.30 1.88
C GLN A 150 -9.57 7.92 1.51
N ILE A 151 -10.20 8.66 0.58
CA ILE A 151 -11.54 8.30 0.05
C ILE A 151 -11.50 6.90 -0.56
N MET A 152 -10.47 6.58 -1.36
CA MET A 152 -10.33 5.26 -1.99
C MET A 152 -10.12 4.11 -0.99
N CYS A 153 -9.71 4.40 0.24
CA CYS A 153 -9.57 3.41 1.31
C CYS A 153 -10.87 3.14 2.08
N GLN A 154 -11.96 3.87 1.81
CA GLN A 154 -13.23 3.66 2.50
C GLN A 154 -13.92 2.38 2.06
N SER A 155 -14.60 1.69 2.99
CA SER A 155 -15.36 0.47 2.72
C SER A 155 -16.67 0.70 1.98
N THR A 156 -17.15 1.95 1.96
CA THR A 156 -18.34 2.38 1.24
C THR A 156 -18.00 3.66 0.49
N LEU A 157 -18.25 3.67 -0.82
CA LEU A 157 -18.05 4.84 -1.68
C LEU A 157 -19.42 5.37 -2.12
N MET A 158 -19.69 6.66 -1.94
CA MET A 158 -20.88 7.30 -2.51
C MET A 158 -20.69 7.51 -4.01
N LYS A 159 -21.76 7.37 -4.82
CA LYS A 159 -21.67 7.43 -6.29
C LYS A 159 -21.04 8.72 -6.86
N GLU A 160 -21.12 9.82 -6.13
CA GLU A 160 -20.64 11.14 -6.57
C GLU A 160 -19.16 11.40 -6.22
N GLU A 161 -18.59 10.63 -5.29
CA GLU A 161 -17.21 10.78 -4.82
C GLU A 161 -16.17 10.31 -5.85
N PRO A 162 -16.35 9.20 -6.59
CA PRO A 162 -15.41 8.70 -7.59
C PRO A 162 -15.05 9.73 -8.67
N LEU A 163 -16.03 10.46 -9.23
CA LEU A 163 -15.76 11.40 -10.32
C LEU A 163 -14.89 12.59 -9.85
N ASN A 164 -15.18 13.12 -8.66
CA ASN A 164 -14.39 14.17 -8.02
C ASN A 164 -13.04 13.65 -7.50
N ALA A 165 -12.94 12.36 -7.19
CA ALA A 165 -11.69 11.71 -6.84
C ALA A 165 -10.79 11.55 -8.06
N HIS A 166 -11.34 11.13 -9.20
CA HIS A 166 -10.57 10.92 -10.43
C HIS A 166 -9.92 12.22 -10.90
N ALA A 167 -10.69 13.31 -10.97
CA ALA A 167 -10.17 14.60 -11.40
C ALA A 167 -9.00 15.09 -10.52
N LEU A 168 -9.10 14.96 -9.20
CA LEU A 168 -8.02 15.36 -8.30
C LEU A 168 -6.81 14.42 -8.36
N LEU A 169 -7.00 13.11 -8.55
CA LEU A 169 -5.88 12.18 -8.70
C LEU A 169 -5.12 12.40 -10.01
N CYS A 170 -5.84 12.67 -11.11
CA CYS A 170 -5.21 13.07 -12.37
C CYS A 170 -4.50 14.42 -12.25
N SER A 171 -5.10 15.40 -11.54
CA SER A 171 -4.46 16.69 -11.25
C SER A 171 -3.19 16.51 -10.43
N TRP A 172 -3.22 15.63 -9.42
CA TRP A 172 -2.06 15.30 -8.60
C TRP A 172 -0.93 14.66 -9.42
N GLU A 173 -1.23 13.67 -10.26
CA GLU A 173 -0.23 13.03 -11.14
C GLU A 173 0.43 14.09 -12.04
N HIS A 174 -0.38 14.92 -12.68
CA HIS A 174 0.11 15.99 -13.56
C HIS A 174 0.97 17.01 -12.82
N GLU A 175 0.54 17.46 -11.64
CA GLU A 175 1.31 18.39 -10.81
C GLU A 175 2.59 17.76 -10.26
N PHE A 176 2.58 16.46 -9.93
CA PHE A 176 3.78 15.73 -9.57
C PHE A 176 4.80 15.76 -10.72
N GLU A 177 4.36 15.51 -11.95
CA GLU A 177 5.22 15.59 -13.13
C GLU A 177 5.79 17.00 -13.34
N LEU A 178 4.96 18.04 -13.17
CA LEU A 178 5.41 19.43 -13.34
C LEU A 178 6.35 19.90 -12.23
N THR A 179 6.25 19.35 -11.02
CA THR A 179 6.95 19.86 -9.83
C THR A 179 8.20 19.05 -9.48
N TYR A 180 8.12 17.72 -9.48
CA TYR A 180 9.24 16.83 -9.16
C TYR A 180 10.04 16.49 -10.43
N TYR A 181 9.36 15.95 -11.46
CA TYR A 181 10.01 15.51 -12.70
C TYR A 181 10.47 16.68 -13.59
N LYS A 182 9.66 17.74 -13.71
CA LYS A 182 9.93 18.97 -14.50
C LYS A 182 10.29 18.71 -15.96
N LEU A 183 9.83 17.61 -16.56
CA LEU A 183 10.24 17.15 -17.90
C LEU A 183 11.77 17.00 -18.05
N CYS A 184 12.49 16.84 -16.93
CA CYS A 184 13.94 16.69 -16.92
C CYS A 184 14.29 15.24 -17.19
N LYS A 185 14.96 14.96 -18.32
CA LYS A 185 15.34 13.60 -18.70
C LYS A 185 16.10 12.86 -17.58
N SER A 186 16.93 13.58 -16.82
CA SER A 186 17.68 13.04 -15.68
C SER A 186 16.81 12.61 -14.50
N ARG A 187 15.51 12.93 -14.49
CA ARG A 187 14.52 12.62 -13.44
C ARG A 187 13.40 11.69 -13.89
N ILE A 188 13.49 11.09 -15.08
CA ILE A 188 12.41 10.24 -15.61
C ILE A 188 12.04 9.10 -14.65
N HIS A 189 13.01 8.60 -13.89
CA HIS A 189 12.84 7.54 -12.90
C HIS A 189 12.05 7.95 -11.65
N PHE A 190 11.76 9.24 -11.47
CA PHE A 190 10.87 9.73 -10.41
C PHE A 190 9.42 9.34 -10.70
N VAL A 191 9.04 9.22 -11.98
CA VAL A 191 7.70 8.81 -12.42
C VAL A 191 7.60 7.29 -12.37
N GLN A 192 7.71 6.75 -11.16
CA GLN A 192 7.57 5.32 -10.92
C GLN A 192 6.15 4.83 -11.28
N PRO A 193 5.97 3.53 -11.58
CA PRO A 193 4.65 2.98 -11.87
C PRO A 193 3.60 3.23 -10.78
N CYS A 194 4.01 3.42 -9.52
CA CYS A 194 3.09 3.73 -8.43
C CYS A 194 2.44 5.10 -8.58
N ILE A 195 3.08 6.09 -9.23
CA ILE A 195 2.48 7.40 -9.51
C ILE A 195 1.27 7.23 -10.43
N HIS A 196 1.47 6.50 -11.54
CA HIS A 196 0.40 6.27 -12.51
C HIS A 196 -0.71 5.36 -11.98
N GLN A 197 -0.38 4.34 -11.18
CA GLN A 197 -1.38 3.42 -10.61
C GLN A 197 -2.44 4.12 -9.76
N VAL A 198 -2.14 5.27 -9.16
CA VAL A 198 -3.12 6.00 -8.35
C VAL A 198 -4.34 6.43 -9.17
N THR A 199 -4.15 6.83 -10.43
CA THR A 199 -5.27 7.32 -11.26
C THR A 199 -6.22 6.21 -11.70
N HIS A 200 -5.73 4.95 -11.71
CA HIS A 200 -6.53 3.76 -11.97
C HIS A 200 -7.39 3.31 -10.79
N LEU A 201 -7.10 3.75 -9.56
CA LEU A 201 -7.88 3.33 -8.39
C LEU A 201 -9.38 3.61 -8.56
N VAL A 202 -9.73 4.75 -9.15
CA VAL A 202 -11.13 5.13 -9.34
C VAL A 202 -11.81 4.27 -10.39
N SER A 203 -11.18 4.08 -11.55
CA SER A 203 -11.74 3.26 -12.61
C SER A 203 -11.91 1.82 -12.14
N GLU A 204 -10.94 1.29 -11.39
CA GLU A 204 -11.05 -0.04 -10.78
C GLU A 204 -12.17 -0.10 -9.75
N ALA A 205 -12.34 0.93 -8.91
CA ALA A 205 -13.39 0.96 -7.91
C ALA A 205 -14.80 0.96 -8.51
N ILE A 206 -14.99 1.61 -9.66
CA ILE A 206 -16.25 1.59 -10.40
C ILE A 206 -16.61 0.16 -10.86
N HIS A 207 -15.61 -0.63 -11.26
CA HIS A 207 -15.85 -1.98 -11.80
C HIS A 207 -15.87 -3.08 -10.73
N LYS A 208 -15.09 -2.91 -9.64
CA LYS A 208 -14.81 -3.98 -8.67
C LYS A 208 -15.27 -3.66 -7.24
N GLY A 209 -15.78 -2.45 -7.03
CA GLY A 209 -16.07 -1.94 -5.69
C GLY A 209 -14.82 -1.36 -5.00
N PRO A 210 -14.94 -0.91 -3.75
CA PRO A 210 -13.88 -0.18 -3.07
C PRO A 210 -12.57 -0.98 -2.97
N PRO A 211 -11.39 -0.37 -3.22
CA PRO A 211 -10.08 -1.04 -3.18
C PRO A 211 -9.77 -1.78 -1.88
N ILE A 212 -10.28 -1.27 -0.75
CA ILE A 212 -10.10 -1.93 0.55
C ILE A 212 -10.70 -3.34 0.59
N CYS A 213 -11.72 -3.64 -0.22
CA CYS A 213 -12.40 -4.94 -0.25
C CYS A 213 -11.57 -6.05 -0.90
N TYR A 214 -10.57 -5.69 -1.72
CA TYR A 214 -9.67 -6.64 -2.36
C TYR A 214 -8.19 -6.38 -2.03
N ALA A 215 -7.93 -5.59 -0.98
CA ALA A 215 -6.59 -5.38 -0.46
C ALA A 215 -5.99 -6.69 0.06
N GLN A 216 -4.69 -6.87 -0.11
CA GLN A 216 -4.02 -8.13 0.19
C GLN A 216 -3.71 -8.38 1.67
N TRP A 217 -3.99 -7.43 2.57
CA TRP A 217 -3.72 -7.53 4.02
C TRP A 217 -4.14 -8.87 4.63
N THR A 218 -5.41 -9.23 4.45
CA THR A 218 -5.99 -10.46 5.02
C THR A 218 -5.32 -11.70 4.43
N MET A 219 -5.03 -11.68 3.12
CA MET A 219 -4.39 -12.80 2.44
C MET A 219 -2.95 -13.00 2.90
N GLU A 220 -2.14 -11.94 2.96
CA GLU A 220 -0.75 -12.02 3.42
C GLU A 220 -0.65 -12.44 4.88
N HIS A 221 -1.51 -11.89 5.74
CA HIS A 221 -1.57 -12.32 7.13
C HIS A 221 -1.94 -13.81 7.25
N THR A 222 -2.93 -14.26 6.47
CA THR A 222 -3.29 -15.68 6.43
C THR A 222 -2.13 -16.54 5.94
N ILE A 223 -1.40 -16.12 4.91
CA ILE A 223 -0.21 -16.83 4.42
C ILE A 223 0.86 -16.91 5.51
N GLY A 224 1.11 -15.83 6.24
CA GLY A 224 2.05 -15.80 7.37
C GLY A 224 1.66 -16.81 8.46
N ASN A 225 0.40 -16.76 8.92
CA ASN A 225 -0.13 -17.68 9.94
C ASN A 225 -0.04 -19.14 9.50
N LEU A 226 -0.39 -19.44 8.24
CA LEU A 226 -0.26 -20.78 7.68
C LEU A 226 1.22 -21.20 7.59
N GLY A 227 2.11 -20.28 7.22
CA GLY A 227 3.56 -20.49 7.17
C GLY A 227 4.14 -20.91 8.52
N GLU A 228 3.75 -20.23 9.60
CA GLU A 228 4.15 -20.57 10.98
C GLU A 228 3.68 -21.97 11.41
N GLN A 229 2.60 -22.47 10.81
CA GLN A 229 2.06 -23.80 11.08
C GLN A 229 2.72 -24.91 10.26
N ILE A 230 3.56 -24.59 9.27
CA ILE A 230 4.33 -25.58 8.52
C ILE A 230 5.45 -26.13 9.42
N ARG A 231 5.13 -27.19 10.18
CA ARG A 231 6.07 -27.89 11.06
C ARG A 231 6.91 -28.95 10.33
N GLN A 232 6.48 -29.37 9.14
CA GLN A 232 7.17 -30.40 8.33
C GLN A 232 7.42 -29.92 6.89
N PRO A 233 8.68 -29.62 6.51
CA PRO A 233 9.02 -29.15 5.18
C PRO A 233 8.81 -30.18 4.06
N SER A 234 8.81 -31.48 4.38
CA SER A 234 8.72 -32.56 3.39
C SER A 234 7.30 -32.85 2.91
N LYS A 235 6.27 -32.49 3.68
CA LYS A 235 4.85 -32.70 3.34
C LYS A 235 3.98 -31.50 3.76
N PRO A 236 4.29 -30.28 3.27
CA PRO A 236 3.67 -29.06 3.75
C PRO A 236 2.16 -29.04 3.52
N PHE A 237 1.67 -29.52 2.37
CA PHE A 237 0.24 -29.54 2.07
C PHE A 237 -0.57 -30.51 2.94
N ALA A 238 0.00 -31.67 3.28
CA ALA A 238 -0.65 -32.63 4.16
C ALA A 238 -0.76 -32.08 5.59
N ASN A 239 0.29 -31.40 6.05
CA ASN A 239 0.29 -30.71 7.34
C ASN A 239 -0.76 -29.58 7.37
N LEU A 240 -0.76 -28.69 6.37
CA LEU A 240 -1.76 -27.62 6.25
C LEU A 240 -3.20 -28.16 6.19
N SER A 241 -3.43 -29.29 5.51
CA SER A 241 -4.76 -29.92 5.49
C SER A 241 -5.20 -30.38 6.88
N HIS A 242 -4.28 -30.92 7.68
CA HIS A 242 -4.56 -31.35 9.04
C HIS A 242 -4.84 -30.18 9.98
N GLU A 243 -4.03 -29.12 9.92
CA GLU A 243 -4.25 -27.87 10.68
C GLU A 243 -5.59 -27.22 10.31
N GLY A 244 -5.95 -27.20 9.02
CA GLY A 244 -7.24 -26.71 8.56
C GLY A 244 -8.43 -27.48 9.16
N VAL A 245 -8.32 -28.81 9.29
CA VAL A 245 -9.34 -29.63 9.98
C VAL A 245 -9.43 -29.28 11.46
N GLN A 246 -8.30 -29.10 12.14
CA GLN A 246 -8.27 -28.68 13.55
C GLN A 246 -8.91 -27.31 13.76
N TRP A 247 -8.63 -26.33 12.90
CA TRP A 247 -9.27 -25.02 12.95
C TRP A 247 -10.80 -25.12 12.82
N CYS A 248 -11.29 -25.94 11.88
CA CYS A 248 -12.72 -26.18 11.70
C CYS A 248 -13.37 -26.81 12.94
N GLN A 249 -12.68 -27.77 13.59
CA GLN A 249 -13.15 -28.40 14.83
C GLN A 249 -13.22 -27.38 15.98
N VAL A 250 -12.17 -26.57 16.18
CA VAL A 250 -12.16 -25.51 17.20
C VAL A 250 -13.25 -24.48 16.93
N ASN A 251 -13.39 -24.01 15.70
CA ASN A 251 -14.43 -23.04 15.33
C ASN A 251 -15.84 -23.60 15.54
N SER A 252 -16.05 -24.89 15.28
CA SER A 252 -17.32 -25.57 15.52
C SER A 252 -17.63 -25.69 17.01
N LEU A 253 -16.62 -25.98 17.86
CA LEU A 253 -16.79 -25.98 19.31
C LEU A 253 -17.08 -24.56 19.84
N LEU A 254 -16.35 -23.55 19.36
CA LEU A 254 -16.57 -22.14 19.73
C LEU A 254 -17.96 -21.65 19.33
N SER A 255 -18.48 -22.04 18.16
CA SER A 255 -19.81 -21.64 17.71
C SER A 255 -20.92 -22.30 18.54
N ILE A 256 -20.70 -23.51 19.04
CA ILE A 256 -21.63 -24.22 19.94
C ILE A 256 -21.60 -23.63 21.36
N MET A 257 -20.43 -23.18 21.83
CA MET A 257 -20.24 -22.69 23.21
C MET A 257 -20.72 -21.24 23.44
N CYS A 258 -20.97 -20.45 22.40
CA CYS A 258 -21.20 -19.02 22.56
C CYS A 258 -22.69 -18.61 22.46
N ASN A 259 -23.32 -18.41 23.63
CA ASN A 259 -24.54 -17.60 23.81
C ASN A 259 -24.26 -16.27 24.55
N ARG A 260 -22.99 -15.83 24.59
CA ARG A 260 -22.57 -14.50 25.09
C ARG A 260 -21.28 -14.05 24.40
N SER A 261 -21.43 -13.10 23.47
CA SER A 261 -20.44 -12.09 23.07
C SER A 261 -18.96 -12.52 23.09
N VAL A 262 -18.53 -13.36 22.16
CA VAL A 262 -17.11 -13.51 21.82
C VAL A 262 -16.98 -13.40 20.30
N PHE A 263 -16.38 -12.30 19.88
CA PHE A 263 -15.99 -12.00 18.51
C PHE A 263 -15.13 -13.14 17.94
N PHE A 264 -15.34 -13.46 16.66
CA PHE A 264 -14.70 -14.52 15.91
C PHE A 264 -13.16 -14.53 16.09
N PHE A 265 -12.58 -15.71 16.30
CA PHE A 265 -11.12 -15.93 16.30
C PHE A 265 -10.47 -15.78 14.91
N LEU A 266 -11.25 -15.41 13.89
CA LEU A 266 -10.82 -14.96 12.56
C LEU A 266 -11.22 -13.51 12.27
N SER A 267 -11.77 -12.81 13.26
CA SER A 267 -12.14 -11.40 13.20
C SER A 267 -11.50 -10.62 14.35
N ASN A 268 -10.16 -10.51 14.33
CA ASN A 268 -9.63 -9.18 14.64
C ASN A 268 -9.96 -8.28 13.43
N GLN A 269 -11.26 -8.06 13.22
CA GLN A 269 -11.79 -6.95 12.46
C GLN A 269 -11.47 -5.72 13.28
N ARG A 270 -10.58 -4.89 12.75
CA ARG A 270 -10.86 -3.47 12.52
C ARG A 270 -10.00 -2.95 11.37
N LEU A 271 -10.32 -3.43 10.17
CA LEU A 271 -10.06 -2.67 8.94
C LEU A 271 -10.73 -1.27 8.98
N ASP A 272 -11.68 -1.04 9.90
CA ASP A 272 -12.33 0.25 10.12
C ASP A 272 -11.44 1.32 10.75
N CYS A 273 -10.24 0.99 11.23
CA CYS A 273 -9.41 1.97 11.96
C CYS A 273 -8.53 2.84 11.09
N VAL A 274 -8.41 2.58 9.78
CA VAL A 274 -7.50 3.42 8.99
C VAL A 274 -8.10 4.79 8.72
N LEU A 275 -9.41 4.96 8.44
CA LEU A 275 -9.98 6.27 8.10
C LEU A 275 -11.48 6.40 8.44
N SER A 276 -11.82 6.45 9.73
CA SER A 276 -13.11 7.00 10.15
C SER A 276 -12.97 8.50 10.36
N TYR A 277 -12.98 9.26 9.27
CA TYR A 277 -13.29 10.68 9.29
C TYR A 277 -14.64 10.87 8.58
N ARG A 278 -15.72 10.70 9.34
CA ARG A 278 -17.01 11.31 9.02
C ARG A 278 -17.16 12.50 9.95
N THR A 279 -17.10 13.70 9.40
CA THR A 279 -17.96 14.80 9.86
C THR A 279 -19.38 14.51 9.41
#